data_AF-A0A815V3K1-F1
#
_entry.id   AF-A0A815V3K1-F1
#
_cell.length_a   1.000
_cell.length_b   1.000
_cell.length_c   1.000
_cell.angle_alpha   90.00
_cell.angle_beta   90.00
_cell.angle_gamma   90.00
#
_symmetry.space_group_name_H-M   'P 1'
#
loop_
_entity.id
_entity.type
_entity.pdbx_description
1 polymer ?
#
loop_
_entity_poly.entity_id
_entity_poly.type
_entity_poly.pdbx_seq_one_letter_code
_entity_poly.pdbx_strand_id
1 'polypeptide(L)'
;MPGLIRLKQTGLAPLEINNGVTQSLVYRNPNARITWDGVETYKQCIYRNWIPGEEYTEVLTFKNLSGKSISFTYEVPKTQYFQTIYPRRLTLSQGVTFSLPIQFSPLEKILYVDDLVVYINQTPH
;
A
#
# COMPACT_ATOMS: atom_id res chain seq x y z
N MET A 1 1.72 -13.94 -10.94
CA MET A 1 1.31 -12.61 -11.47
C MET A 1 1.74 -11.56 -10.46
N PRO A 2 2.06 -10.30 -10.83
CA PRO A 2 2.28 -9.22 -9.86
C PRO A 2 0.95 -8.68 -9.30
N GLY A 3 0.99 -8.23 -8.06
CA GLY A 3 -0.10 -7.52 -7.38
C GLY A 3 0.25 -6.05 -7.24
N LEU A 4 -0.76 -5.19 -7.27
CA LEU A 4 -0.57 -3.74 -7.24
C LEU A 4 -1.25 -3.15 -6.02
N ILE A 5 -0.46 -2.48 -5.17
CA ILE A 5 -0.94 -1.79 -3.97
C ILE A 5 -0.86 -0.30 -4.22
N ARG A 6 -1.96 0.40 -4.00
CA ARG A 6 -2.05 1.82 -4.32
C ARG A 6 -1.77 2.67 -3.10
N LEU A 7 -0.75 3.51 -3.19
CA LEU A 7 -0.40 4.52 -2.19
C LEU A 7 -1.19 5.79 -2.50
N LYS A 8 -2.00 6.26 -1.55
CA LYS A 8 -2.87 7.43 -1.74
C LYS A 8 -2.95 8.24 -0.46
N GLN A 9 -2.86 9.56 -0.56
CA GLN A 9 -3.28 10.42 0.54
C GLN A 9 -4.81 10.49 0.63
N THR A 10 -5.33 10.77 1.83
CA THR A 10 -6.71 11.29 1.99
C THR A 10 -6.65 12.55 2.86
N GLY A 11 -7.12 13.68 2.32
CA GLY A 11 -7.00 14.97 3.01
C GLY A 11 -7.38 16.20 2.18
N LEU A 12 -7.58 16.09 0.88
CA LEU A 12 -8.37 17.10 0.14
C LEU A 12 -9.83 16.68 0.28
N ALA A 13 -10.62 17.45 1.03
CA ALA A 13 -12.07 17.28 1.05
C ALA A 13 -12.57 17.20 -0.41
N PRO A 14 -13.53 16.31 -0.74
CA PRO A 14 -14.23 16.45 -2.00
C PRO A 14 -14.91 17.83 -1.97
N LEU A 15 -14.41 18.79 -2.76
CA LEU A 15 -15.18 19.98 -3.03
C LEU A 15 -16.44 19.52 -3.76
N GLU A 16 -17.58 19.92 -3.19
CA GLU A 16 -18.93 19.52 -3.54
C GLU A 16 -19.19 19.53 -5.06
N ILE A 17 -19.68 18.42 -5.60
CA ILE A 17 -20.36 18.43 -6.90
C ILE A 17 -21.87 18.55 -6.67
N ASN A 18 -22.38 19.74 -6.99
CA ASN A 18 -23.79 19.93 -7.28
C ASN A 18 -24.22 18.95 -8.39
N ASN A 19 -25.47 18.48 -8.28
CA ASN A 19 -26.20 17.63 -9.23
C ASN A 19 -26.11 16.12 -9.02
N GLY A 20 -26.69 15.66 -7.91
CA GLY A 20 -27.69 14.58 -7.92
C GLY A 20 -27.26 13.15 -8.27
N VAL A 21 -26.02 12.94 -8.72
CA VAL A 21 -25.39 11.63 -8.75
C VAL A 21 -24.47 11.61 -7.54
N THR A 22 -25.03 11.22 -6.39
CA THR A 22 -24.26 10.86 -5.22
C THR A 22 -23.17 9.91 -5.69
N GLN A 23 -21.93 10.41 -5.71
CA GLN A 23 -20.75 9.69 -6.16
C GLN A 23 -20.48 8.60 -5.11
N SER A 24 -21.32 7.57 -5.14
CA SER A 24 -21.19 6.31 -4.43
C SER A 24 -20.04 5.50 -5.04
N LEU A 25 -18.89 6.14 -5.27
CA LEU A 25 -17.61 5.47 -5.31
C LEU A 25 -17.27 5.15 -3.87
N VAL A 26 -17.97 4.14 -3.33
CA VAL A 26 -17.42 3.11 -2.47
C VAL A 26 -16.04 3.51 -1.91
N TYR A 27 -16.02 4.29 -0.84
CA TYR A 27 -14.84 4.36 0.03
C TYR A 27 -14.74 3.00 0.71
N ARG A 28 -14.32 1.97 -0.05
CA ARG A 28 -13.92 0.67 0.50
C ARG A 28 -12.99 1.01 1.64
N ASN A 29 -13.34 0.58 2.85
CA ASN A 29 -12.56 0.82 4.06
C ASN A 29 -11.07 0.65 3.69
N PRO A 30 -10.23 1.70 3.79
CA PRO A 30 -8.85 1.59 3.38
C PRO A 30 -8.05 0.60 4.24
N ASN A 31 -8.59 0.29 5.42
CA ASN A 31 -8.11 -0.75 6.30
C ASN A 31 -8.71 -2.13 5.97
N ALA A 32 -9.46 -2.27 4.88
CA ALA A 32 -9.94 -3.57 4.41
C ALA A 32 -8.74 -4.40 3.98
N ARG A 33 -8.58 -5.53 4.66
CA ARG A 33 -7.59 -6.52 4.29
C ARG A 33 -8.05 -7.24 3.03
N ILE A 34 -7.10 -7.51 2.15
CA ILE A 34 -7.27 -8.34 0.97
C ILE A 34 -6.34 -9.54 1.11
N THR A 35 -6.77 -10.68 0.58
CA THR A 35 -5.90 -11.85 0.43
C THR A 35 -5.58 -12.01 -1.04
N TRP A 36 -4.29 -12.07 -1.35
CA TRP A 36 -3.78 -12.24 -2.70
C TRP A 36 -2.68 -13.30 -2.69
N ASP A 37 -2.88 -14.38 -3.44
CA ASP A 37 -1.98 -15.55 -3.53
C ASP A 37 -1.51 -16.08 -2.14
N GLY A 38 -2.45 -16.19 -1.20
CA GLY A 38 -2.16 -16.66 0.16
C GLY A 38 -1.48 -15.64 1.07
N VAL A 39 -1.29 -14.39 0.63
CA VAL A 39 -0.81 -13.28 1.47
C VAL A 39 -1.95 -12.33 1.80
N GLU A 40 -2.16 -12.09 3.09
CA GLU A 40 -3.06 -11.04 3.57
C GLU A 40 -2.30 -9.71 3.70
N THR A 41 -2.87 -8.64 3.16
CA THR A 41 -2.32 -7.28 3.24
C THR A 41 -3.42 -6.22 3.10
N TYR A 42 -3.08 -4.94 3.19
CA TYR A 42 -4.00 -3.84 2.90
C TYR A 42 -3.96 -3.48 1.42
N LYS A 43 -5.12 -3.13 0.85
CA LYS A 43 -5.21 -2.70 -0.55
C LYS A 43 -4.54 -1.34 -0.79
N GLN A 44 -4.51 -0.49 0.25
CA GLN A 44 -4.05 0.88 0.16
C GLN A 44 -3.33 1.30 1.44
N CYS A 45 -2.34 2.17 1.30
CA CYS A 45 -1.70 2.89 2.40
C CYS A 45 -2.16 4.35 2.34
N ILE A 46 -2.67 4.88 3.46
CA ILE A 46 -3.31 6.19 3.50
C ILE A 46 -2.77 7.09 4.61
N TYR A 47 -2.22 8.23 4.19
CA TYR A 47 -1.77 9.31 5.07
C TYR A 47 -2.88 10.36 5.23
N ARG A 48 -3.19 10.72 6.48
CA ARG A 48 -4.25 11.67 6.86
C ARG A 48 -3.64 12.90 7.54
N ASN A 49 -4.30 14.05 7.36
CA ASN A 49 -3.95 15.31 8.04
C ASN A 49 -2.47 15.72 7.89
N TRP A 50 -1.85 15.39 6.76
CA TRP A 50 -0.46 15.73 6.49
C TRP A 50 -0.30 17.21 6.15
N ILE A 51 0.91 17.72 6.37
CA ILE A 51 1.34 19.08 6.11
C ILE A 51 2.53 19.02 5.16
N PRO A 52 2.58 19.88 4.12
CA PRO A 52 3.76 19.95 3.25
C PRO A 52 5.04 20.25 4.02
N GLY A 53 6.15 19.62 3.65
CA GLY A 53 7.46 19.78 4.26
C GLY A 53 7.75 18.85 5.44
N GLU A 54 6.77 18.11 5.91
CA GLU A 54 6.91 17.11 6.99
C GLU A 54 7.03 15.69 6.43
N GLU A 55 7.55 14.77 7.25
CA GLU A 55 7.68 13.36 6.88
C GLU A 55 6.73 12.48 7.69
N TYR A 56 6.09 11.53 7.01
CA TYR A 56 5.12 10.61 7.60
C TYR A 56 5.51 9.18 7.29
N THR A 57 5.41 8.27 8.26
CA THR A 57 5.64 6.84 8.03
C THR A 57 4.40 6.04 8.38
N GLU A 58 3.96 5.21 7.43
CA GLU A 58 2.90 4.23 7.62
C GLU A 58 3.48 2.83 7.40
N VAL A 59 2.90 1.83 8.06
CA VAL A 59 3.40 0.44 7.99
C VAL A 59 2.42 -0.45 7.26
N LEU A 60 2.83 -0.93 6.09
CA LEU A 60 2.08 -1.91 5.32
C LEU A 60 2.49 -3.33 5.73
N THR A 61 1.54 -4.15 6.18
CA THR A 61 1.83 -5.52 6.63
C THR A 61 1.45 -6.55 5.58
N PHE A 62 2.26 -7.61 5.49
CA PHE A 62 2.10 -8.74 4.59
C PHE A 62 2.20 -10.02 5.41
N LYS A 63 1.08 -10.72 5.57
CA LYS A 63 1.02 -11.94 6.37
C LYS A 63 0.86 -13.15 5.46
N ASN A 64 1.78 -14.10 5.56
CA ASN A 64 1.65 -15.36 4.85
C ASN A 64 0.60 -16.25 5.53
N LEU A 65 -0.54 -16.43 4.87
CA LEU A 65 -1.62 -17.34 5.26
C LEU A 65 -1.56 -18.67 4.50
N SER A 66 -0.64 -18.83 3.56
CA SER A 66 -0.45 -20.09 2.85
C SER A 66 0.17 -21.15 3.76
N GLY A 67 -0.06 -22.43 3.43
CA GLY A 67 0.58 -23.56 4.11
C GLY A 67 2.03 -23.80 3.72
N LYS A 68 2.68 -22.86 3.02
CA LYS A 68 4.04 -23.02 2.48
C LYS A 68 4.85 -21.75 2.71
N SER A 69 6.17 -21.85 2.55
CA SER A 69 7.02 -20.66 2.44
C SER A 69 6.78 -19.98 1.08
N ILE A 70 6.81 -18.65 1.09
CA ILE A 70 6.71 -17.83 -0.12
C ILE A 70 7.92 -16.93 -0.25
N SER A 71 8.35 -16.69 -1.47
CA SER A 71 9.28 -15.63 -1.82
C SER A 71 8.50 -14.34 -2.08
N PHE A 72 8.81 -13.32 -1.30
CA PHE A 72 8.22 -12.00 -1.35
C PHE A 72 9.26 -10.99 -1.85
N THR A 73 8.89 -10.23 -2.87
CA THR A 73 9.68 -9.14 -3.46
C THR A 73 8.74 -8.00 -3.84
N TYR A 74 9.25 -6.78 -3.92
CA TYR A 74 8.48 -5.63 -4.37
C TYR A 74 9.38 -4.71 -5.20
N GLU A 75 8.79 -3.70 -5.83
CA GLU A 75 9.52 -2.57 -6.40
C GLU A 75 9.30 -1.35 -5.53
N VAL A 76 10.28 -0.45 -5.48
CA VAL A 76 10.09 0.84 -4.80
C VAL A 76 9.01 1.66 -5.51
N PRO A 77 8.30 2.56 -4.79
CA PRO A 77 7.38 3.51 -5.40
C PRO A 77 8.05 4.31 -6.53
N LYS A 78 7.28 4.71 -7.55
CA LYS A 78 7.83 5.34 -8.76
C LYS A 78 8.13 6.82 -8.58
N THR A 79 7.50 7.45 -7.59
CA THR A 79 7.62 8.87 -7.31
C THR A 79 8.54 9.10 -6.11
N GLN A 80 9.25 10.22 -6.11
CA GLN A 80 10.20 10.58 -5.05
C GLN A 80 9.54 10.88 -3.69
N TYR A 81 8.22 11.11 -3.69
CA TYR A 81 7.45 11.48 -2.49
C TYR A 81 7.15 10.29 -1.60
N PHE A 82 7.23 9.07 -2.13
CA PHE A 82 7.07 7.84 -1.37
C PHE A 82 8.38 7.07 -1.38
N GLN A 83 8.88 6.77 -0.19
CA GLN A 83 10.12 6.03 -0.01
C GLN A 83 9.86 4.80 0.82
N THR A 84 10.62 3.74 0.57
CA THR A 84 10.59 2.54 1.38
C THR A 84 11.96 1.89 1.35
N ILE A 85 12.20 0.95 2.24
CA ILE A 85 13.45 0.19 2.24
C ILE A 85 13.62 -0.54 0.90
N TYR A 86 14.86 -0.64 0.41
CA TYR A 86 15.12 -1.24 -0.90
C TYR A 86 14.63 -2.68 -0.97
N PRO A 87 14.01 -3.12 -2.08
CA PRO A 87 13.44 -4.44 -2.18
C PRO A 87 14.53 -5.51 -2.12
N ARG A 88 14.60 -6.17 -0.96
CA ARG A 88 15.30 -7.45 -0.81
C ARG A 88 14.30 -8.56 -1.04
N ARG A 89 14.73 -9.63 -1.72
CA ARG A 89 13.98 -10.89 -1.73
C ARG A 89 13.91 -11.43 -0.30
N LEU A 90 12.70 -11.59 0.21
CA LEU A 90 12.40 -12.12 1.53
C LEU A 90 11.72 -13.48 1.39
N THR A 91 11.97 -14.38 2.33
CA THR A 91 11.22 -15.63 2.46
C THR A 91 10.28 -15.49 3.65
N LEU A 92 8.98 -15.61 3.44
CA LEU A 92 7.98 -15.60 4.50
C LEU A 92 7.49 -17.03 4.72
N SER A 93 7.82 -17.61 5.86
CA SER A 93 7.27 -18.91 6.28
C SER A 93 5.79 -18.79 6.64
N GLN A 94 5.08 -19.91 6.76
CA GLN A 94 3.68 -19.94 7.17
C GLN A 94 3.46 -19.14 8.47
N GLY A 95 2.45 -18.27 8.47
CA GLY A 95 2.07 -17.45 9.63
C GLY A 95 2.98 -16.23 9.87
N VAL A 96 4.11 -16.11 9.18
CA VAL A 96 5.03 -14.96 9.32
C VAL A 96 4.39 -13.70 8.74
N THR A 97 4.54 -12.60 9.47
CA THR A 97 4.13 -11.26 9.02
C THR A 97 5.37 -10.41 8.77
N PHE A 98 5.46 -9.84 7.58
CA PHE A 98 6.44 -8.82 7.23
C PHE A 98 5.80 -7.43 7.30
N SER A 99 6.53 -6.47 7.86
CA SER A 99 6.10 -5.08 8.01
C SER A 99 6.99 -4.20 7.16
N LEU A 100 6.41 -3.54 6.17
CA LEU A 100 7.09 -2.63 5.25
C LEU A 100 6.79 -1.18 5.64
N PRO A 101 7.76 -0.42 6.17
CA PRO A 101 7.57 1.01 6.38
C PRO A 101 7.57 1.74 5.04
N ILE A 102 6.59 2.60 4.84
CA ILE A 102 6.47 3.48 3.68
C ILE A 102 6.49 4.91 4.22
N GLN A 103 7.52 5.64 3.84
CA GLN A 103 7.70 7.05 4.15
C GLN A 103 7.04 7.91 3.06
N PHE A 104 6.41 8.99 3.48
CA PHE A 104 5.76 9.98 2.63
C PHE A 104 6.26 11.38 3.01
N SER A 105 6.87 12.07 2.04
CA SER A 105 7.44 13.42 2.22
C SER A 105 6.81 14.39 1.19
N PRO A 106 5.59 14.91 1.44
CA PRO A 106 4.92 15.86 0.56
C PRO A 106 5.61 17.23 0.52
N LEU A 107 5.63 17.87 -0.64
CA LEU A 107 6.20 19.22 -0.81
C LEU A 107 5.15 20.32 -0.97
N GLU A 108 3.96 19.98 -1.48
CA GLU A 108 2.89 20.92 -1.80
C GLU A 108 1.52 20.34 -1.42
N LYS A 109 0.49 21.18 -1.25
CA LYS A 109 -0.89 20.74 -0.99
C LYS A 109 -1.61 20.22 -2.26
N ILE A 110 -1.02 19.23 -2.93
CA ILE A 110 -1.55 18.62 -4.16
C ILE A 110 -1.90 17.14 -3.94
N LEU A 111 -2.48 16.48 -4.95
CA LEU A 111 -2.80 15.05 -4.91
C LEU A 111 -1.56 14.19 -5.21
N TYR A 112 -1.07 13.46 -4.21
CA TYR A 112 -0.05 12.42 -4.39
C TYR A 112 -0.67 11.02 -4.51
N VAL A 113 -0.30 10.30 -5.58
CA VAL A 113 -0.68 8.90 -5.83
C VAL A 113 0.53 8.17 -6.38
N ASP A 114 0.78 6.96 -5.87
CA ASP A 114 1.80 6.08 -6.38
C ASP A 114 1.35 4.61 -6.26
N ASP A 115 2.09 3.70 -6.88
CA ASP A 115 1.78 2.29 -6.90
C ASP A 115 3.02 1.49 -6.45
N LEU A 116 2.83 0.66 -5.41
CA LEU A 116 3.80 -0.33 -4.95
C LEU A 116 3.50 -1.65 -5.68
N VAL A 117 4.44 -2.13 -6.48
CA VAL A 117 4.32 -3.41 -7.19
C VAL A 117 4.88 -4.51 -6.30
N VAL A 118 4.09 -5.55 -6.06
CA VAL A 118 4.47 -6.68 -5.22
C VAL A 118 4.47 -7.97 -6.05
N TYR A 119 5.48 -8.79 -5.83
CA TYR A 119 5.67 -10.08 -6.47
C TYR A 119 5.70 -11.18 -5.41
N ILE A 120 4.77 -12.12 -5.52
CA ILE A 120 4.70 -13.32 -4.69
C ILE A 120 5.02 -14.50 -5.58
N ASN A 121 5.97 -15.32 -5.15
CA ASN A 121 6.28 -16.59 -5.78
C ASN A 121 6.30 -17.67 -4.70
N GLN A 122 5.52 -18.72 -4.88
CA GLN A 122 5.58 -19.88 -3.99
C GLN A 122 6.87 -20.66 -4.30
N THR A 123 7.66 -21.02 -3.29
CA THR A 123 8.85 -21.85 -3.52
C THR A 123 8.41 -23.25 -3.95
N PRO A 124 8.92 -23.79 -5.08
CA PRO A 124 8.70 -25.18 -5.45
C PRO A 124 9.33 -26.09 -4.39
N HIS A 125 8.65 -27.21 -4.11
CA HIS A 125 9.19 -28.31 -3.30
C HIS A 125 10.31 -29.03 -4.04
#